data_AF-A0A7Z0L0G4-F1
#
_entry.id   AF-A0A7Z0L0G4-F1
#
_cell.length_a   1.000
_cell.length_b   1.000
_cell.length_c   1.000
_cell.angle_alpha   90.00
_cell.angle_beta   90.00
_cell.angle_gamma   90.00
#
_symmetry.space_group_name_H-M   'P 1'
#
loop_
_entity.id
_entity.type
_entity.pdbx_description
1 polymer ?
#
loop_
_entity_poly.entity_id
_entity_poly.type
_entity_poly.pdbx_seq_one_letter_code
_entity_poly.pdbx_strand_id
1 'polypeptide(L)'
;MLRALVIFFVTLILPLQALAHAQLRGADPAAGTIVDTAPAEVILTFNEPIAPLQARWFGPDGAAMDVEGRAQGPDLIITAPDGLAEGTHALSWRVVSEDGHPVGGTHVFSIGFETGAPEAAPEALPWPAAAARGALTLALVFGVGGMVWAVLSQTPAPRLATAALWSVPLASVALLGGQAMDLTGDGVVALARMNAWAMAANSPFGIAAGLAVFAGVLAMTGHRLPILLAWALAALSFASAGHAARAEPVALMAPLIFAHALALIFWAGALPGLIMALRRPDTEALMLRFSRLAVPMVALLVVSGGALAWRQIETPAALTSTAYGWVFLAKMALFACILVLAAWHKLRLTPMLASNGALARLRFNRSLRLELGLMVALLALTAAFRLTPPPRAMAEIPESRVELHLHGRESMADIALIPGGPGQNRVEIVPLDGDFQPFTPLEVTLFFAKPEEGLERIELRADLGADGLWTAGPVHLPQGGTWDVVADILITDFRKELIGGEMQLLP
;
A
#
# COMPACT_ATOMS: atom_id res chain seq x y z
N MET A 1 -4.73 27.27 20.22
CA MET A 1 -5.18 26.63 18.96
C MET A 1 -4.54 25.25 18.78
N LEU A 2 -3.22 25.09 18.64
CA LEU A 2 -2.57 23.80 18.35
C LEU A 2 -2.97 22.61 19.28
N ARG A 3 -3.22 22.86 20.57
CA ARG A 3 -3.64 21.81 21.54
C ARG A 3 -5.08 21.30 21.36
N ALA A 4 -5.96 22.05 20.68
CA ALA A 4 -7.37 21.68 20.53
C ALA A 4 -7.60 20.65 19.41
N LEU A 5 -6.72 20.61 18.41
CA LEU A 5 -6.86 19.71 17.25
C LEU A 5 -6.61 18.23 17.61
N VAL A 6 -5.84 17.98 18.67
CA VAL A 6 -5.36 16.64 19.06
C VAL A 6 -6.46 15.82 19.77
N ILE A 7 -7.37 16.49 20.49
CA ILE A 7 -8.38 15.82 21.32
C ILE A 7 -9.58 15.35 20.47
N PHE A 8 -9.90 16.06 19.39
CA PHE A 8 -11.07 15.81 18.54
C PHE A 8 -11.04 14.45 17.80
N PHE A 9 -9.86 13.89 17.55
CA PHE A 9 -9.69 12.67 16.76
C PHE A 9 -9.84 11.34 17.54
N VAL A 10 -9.95 11.38 18.87
CA VAL A 10 -9.85 10.17 19.72
C VAL A 10 -11.20 9.49 19.99
N THR A 11 -12.33 10.14 19.70
CA THR A 11 -13.64 9.78 20.30
C THR A 11 -14.68 9.16 19.35
N LEU A 12 -14.29 8.58 18.20
CA LEU A 12 -15.22 8.36 17.07
C LEU A 12 -15.38 6.91 16.54
N ILE A 13 -15.17 5.88 17.37
CA ILE A 13 -15.40 4.45 17.03
C ILE A 13 -15.96 3.78 18.30
N LEU A 14 -17.19 3.21 18.35
CA LEU A 14 -17.61 1.85 17.91
C LEU A 14 -19.16 1.69 18.01
N PRO A 15 -19.77 0.75 17.26
CA PRO A 15 -20.95 -0.02 17.72
C PRO A 15 -20.93 -1.54 17.32
N LEU A 16 -21.93 -2.33 17.76
CA LEU A 16 -22.15 -3.79 17.50
C LEU A 16 -23.63 -4.20 17.76
N GLN A 17 -24.32 -5.03 16.93
CA GLN A 17 -25.59 -5.78 17.22
C GLN A 17 -26.01 -6.82 16.11
N ALA A 18 -26.82 -7.86 16.43
CA ALA A 18 -27.49 -8.83 15.50
C ALA A 18 -28.57 -9.71 16.22
N LEU A 19 -29.36 -10.69 15.67
CA LEU A 19 -30.24 -10.91 14.46
C LEU A 19 -31.10 -12.21 14.70
N ALA A 20 -32.28 -12.44 14.05
CA ALA A 20 -33.03 -13.74 14.04
C ALA A 20 -34.11 -13.87 12.92
N HIS A 21 -33.84 -14.56 11.78
CA HIS A 21 -34.66 -14.46 10.54
C HIS A 21 -34.72 -15.73 9.63
N ALA A 22 -35.52 -15.70 8.55
CA ALA A 22 -35.70 -16.79 7.56
C ALA A 22 -34.44 -17.22 6.79
N GLN A 23 -34.51 -18.39 6.15
CA GLN A 23 -33.35 -19.12 5.62
C GLN A 23 -33.62 -19.81 4.27
N LEU A 24 -32.69 -19.66 3.34
CA LEU A 24 -32.64 -20.42 2.09
C LEU A 24 -32.40 -21.92 2.39
N ARG A 25 -33.10 -22.80 1.67
CA ARG A 25 -33.04 -24.27 1.79
C ARG A 25 -32.47 -24.96 0.55
N GLY A 26 -32.59 -24.33 -0.63
CA GLY A 26 -32.12 -24.89 -1.89
C GLY A 26 -32.28 -23.91 -3.04
N ALA A 27 -31.67 -24.22 -4.17
CA ALA A 27 -31.72 -23.43 -5.38
C ALA A 27 -31.65 -24.33 -6.62
N ASP A 28 -32.30 -23.91 -7.70
CA ASP A 28 -32.22 -24.50 -9.03
C ASP A 28 -31.99 -23.39 -10.09
N PRO A 29 -30.85 -23.36 -10.81
CA PRO A 29 -29.69 -24.24 -10.69
C PRO A 29 -29.05 -24.20 -9.30
N ALA A 30 -28.46 -25.32 -8.86
CA ALA A 30 -27.81 -25.39 -7.55
C ALA A 30 -26.54 -24.52 -7.50
N ALA A 31 -26.17 -24.07 -6.30
CA ALA A 31 -25.07 -23.12 -6.11
C ALA A 31 -23.72 -23.72 -6.58
N GLY A 32 -22.92 -22.93 -7.29
CA GLY A 32 -21.65 -23.36 -7.87
C GLY A 32 -21.77 -24.36 -9.02
N THR A 33 -22.97 -24.66 -9.52
CA THR A 33 -23.10 -25.53 -10.71
C THR A 33 -22.81 -24.78 -12.00
N ILE A 34 -22.24 -25.51 -12.97
CA ILE A 34 -22.11 -25.08 -14.36
C ILE A 34 -23.25 -25.74 -15.14
N VAL A 35 -24.12 -24.94 -15.74
CA VAL A 35 -25.21 -25.43 -16.61
C VAL A 35 -24.85 -25.24 -18.09
N ASP A 36 -25.10 -26.27 -18.91
CA ASP A 36 -24.75 -26.24 -20.34
C ASP A 36 -25.50 -25.16 -21.15
N THR A 37 -26.65 -24.71 -20.66
CA THR A 37 -27.50 -23.69 -21.30
C THR A 37 -28.11 -22.77 -20.25
N ALA A 38 -28.29 -21.49 -20.58
CA ALA A 38 -28.95 -20.53 -19.70
C ALA A 38 -30.32 -21.03 -19.21
N PRO A 39 -30.62 -21.01 -17.89
CA PRO A 39 -31.91 -21.42 -17.37
C PRO A 39 -32.99 -20.40 -17.74
N ALA A 40 -34.24 -20.82 -17.87
CA ALA A 40 -35.37 -19.92 -18.15
C ALA A 40 -35.83 -19.16 -16.88
N GLU A 41 -35.70 -19.79 -15.71
CA GLU A 41 -35.97 -19.21 -14.40
C GLU A 41 -34.96 -19.77 -13.38
N VAL A 42 -34.65 -19.00 -12.34
CA VAL A 42 -33.92 -19.45 -11.16
C VAL A 42 -34.91 -19.55 -10.01
N ILE A 43 -34.94 -20.70 -9.35
CA ILE A 43 -35.84 -21.00 -8.23
C ILE A 43 -35.01 -21.04 -6.95
N LEU A 44 -35.45 -20.32 -5.92
CA LEU A 44 -34.82 -20.24 -4.61
C LEU A 44 -35.84 -20.66 -3.55
N THR A 45 -35.65 -21.82 -2.95
CA THR A 45 -36.59 -22.42 -1.99
C THR A 45 -36.21 -22.05 -0.56
N PHE A 46 -37.16 -21.57 0.23
CA PHE A 46 -36.97 -21.16 1.62
C PHE A 46 -37.53 -22.17 2.64
N ASN A 47 -37.24 -21.97 3.92
CA ASN A 47 -37.83 -22.77 5.01
C ASN A 47 -39.27 -22.40 5.37
N GLU A 48 -39.78 -21.28 4.85
CA GLU A 48 -41.10 -20.69 5.15
C GLU A 48 -41.59 -19.85 3.95
N PRO A 49 -42.88 -19.45 3.90
CA PRO A 49 -43.39 -18.53 2.87
C PRO A 49 -42.71 -17.15 2.95
N ILE A 50 -42.44 -16.55 1.78
CA ILE A 50 -41.77 -15.24 1.69
C ILE A 50 -42.57 -14.23 0.85
N ALA A 51 -42.27 -12.94 1.03
CA ALA A 51 -42.73 -11.87 0.15
C ALA A 51 -41.52 -11.22 -0.56
N PRO A 52 -41.44 -11.19 -1.91
CA PRO A 52 -40.29 -10.61 -2.61
C PRO A 52 -40.21 -9.10 -2.39
N LEU A 53 -39.02 -8.56 -2.12
CA LEU A 53 -38.78 -7.11 -2.06
C LEU A 53 -37.99 -6.62 -3.27
N GLN A 54 -36.87 -7.28 -3.59
CA GLN A 54 -35.97 -6.89 -4.66
C GLN A 54 -35.13 -8.08 -5.09
N ALA A 55 -34.81 -8.17 -6.38
CA ALA A 55 -33.73 -9.02 -6.87
C ALA A 55 -32.90 -8.27 -7.91
N ARG A 56 -31.61 -8.59 -7.97
CA ARG A 56 -30.64 -7.98 -8.88
C ARG A 56 -29.68 -9.04 -9.39
N TRP A 57 -29.63 -9.15 -10.71
CA TRP A 57 -28.78 -10.07 -11.44
C TRP A 57 -27.47 -9.39 -11.82
N PHE A 58 -26.36 -10.12 -11.72
CA PHE A 58 -25.02 -9.68 -12.10
C PHE A 58 -24.46 -10.60 -13.19
N GLY A 59 -23.95 -9.99 -14.26
CA GLY A 59 -23.24 -10.66 -15.36
C GLY A 59 -21.79 -11.02 -15.00
N PRO A 60 -21.15 -11.92 -15.78
CA PRO A 60 -19.72 -12.23 -15.66
C PRO A 60 -18.81 -11.02 -15.97
N ASP A 61 -19.36 -10.01 -16.66
CA ASP A 61 -18.75 -8.71 -16.93
C ASP A 61 -18.94 -7.69 -15.79
N GLY A 62 -19.63 -8.08 -14.70
CA GLY A 62 -20.02 -7.19 -13.60
C GLY A 62 -21.22 -6.29 -13.89
N ALA A 63 -21.89 -6.44 -15.04
CA ALA A 63 -23.08 -5.66 -15.35
C ALA A 63 -24.25 -6.06 -14.44
N ALA A 64 -24.84 -5.08 -13.75
CA ALA A 64 -25.96 -5.30 -12.84
C ALA A 64 -27.29 -4.90 -13.49
N MET A 65 -28.32 -5.71 -13.32
CA MET A 65 -29.69 -5.44 -13.78
C MET A 65 -30.72 -5.84 -12.72
N ASP A 66 -31.71 -4.97 -12.49
CA ASP A 66 -32.82 -5.29 -11.59
C ASP A 66 -33.77 -6.29 -12.25
N VAL A 67 -34.19 -7.31 -11.50
CA VAL A 67 -35.04 -8.41 -11.97
C VAL A 67 -36.21 -8.63 -10.99
N GLU A 68 -37.37 -8.99 -11.52
CA GLU A 68 -38.56 -9.26 -10.70
C GLU A 68 -38.61 -10.74 -10.28
N GLY A 69 -38.85 -10.98 -8.99
CA GLY A 69 -39.10 -12.30 -8.44
C GLY A 69 -40.57 -12.47 -8.05
N ARG A 70 -41.17 -13.60 -8.41
CA ARG A 70 -42.52 -14.00 -7.99
C ARG A 70 -42.44 -15.04 -6.88
N ALA A 71 -43.25 -14.90 -5.83
CA ALA A 71 -43.37 -15.92 -4.79
C ALA A 71 -44.40 -16.98 -5.17
N GLN A 72 -44.10 -18.24 -4.88
CA GLN A 72 -45.00 -19.38 -5.05
C GLN A 72 -44.86 -20.32 -3.84
N GLY A 73 -45.53 -19.96 -2.73
CA GLY A 73 -45.34 -20.66 -1.46
C GLY A 73 -43.99 -20.28 -0.83
N PRO A 74 -43.12 -21.24 -0.47
CA PRO A 74 -41.77 -20.95 0.01
C PRO A 74 -40.76 -20.66 -1.11
N ASP A 75 -41.16 -20.73 -2.38
CA ASP A 75 -40.24 -20.53 -3.51
C ASP A 75 -40.26 -19.08 -4.02
N LEU A 76 -39.09 -18.47 -4.13
CA LEU A 76 -38.84 -17.25 -4.90
C LEU A 76 -38.39 -17.66 -6.30
N ILE A 77 -39.18 -17.32 -7.32
CA ILE A 77 -38.91 -17.69 -8.71
C ILE A 77 -38.58 -16.42 -9.49
N ILE A 78 -37.40 -16.37 -10.09
CA ILE A 78 -36.87 -15.20 -10.80
C ILE A 78 -36.66 -15.57 -12.27
N THR A 79 -37.39 -14.92 -13.17
CA THR A 79 -37.24 -15.14 -14.61
C THR A 79 -35.86 -14.68 -15.06
N ALA A 80 -35.14 -15.51 -15.82
CA ALA A 80 -33.85 -15.14 -16.35
C ALA A 80 -33.98 -14.01 -17.42
N PRO A 81 -33.11 -12.99 -17.40
CA PRO A 81 -33.04 -11.99 -18.47
C PRO A 81 -32.79 -12.60 -19.86
N ASP A 82 -33.36 -12.01 -20.91
CA ASP A 82 -33.04 -12.41 -22.28
C ASP A 82 -31.57 -12.14 -22.61
N GLY A 83 -30.88 -13.10 -23.24
CA GLY A 83 -29.54 -12.91 -23.78
C GLY A 83 -28.41 -12.93 -22.74
N LEU A 84 -28.56 -13.68 -21.64
CA LEU A 84 -27.45 -13.96 -20.71
C LEU A 84 -26.22 -14.49 -21.47
N ALA A 85 -25.05 -14.00 -21.07
CA ALA A 85 -23.76 -14.48 -21.57
C ALA A 85 -23.40 -15.84 -20.96
N GLU A 86 -22.45 -16.54 -21.58
CA GLU A 86 -21.75 -17.64 -20.91
C GLU A 86 -20.75 -17.05 -19.88
N GLY A 87 -20.66 -17.67 -18.71
CA GLY A 87 -19.85 -17.22 -17.58
C GLY A 87 -20.53 -17.37 -16.22
N THR A 88 -19.85 -16.91 -15.17
CA THR A 88 -20.33 -16.92 -13.79
C THR A 88 -21.30 -15.77 -13.54
N HIS A 89 -22.45 -16.08 -12.97
CA HIS A 89 -23.52 -15.15 -12.61
C HIS A 89 -23.77 -15.14 -11.11
N ALA A 90 -24.13 -13.96 -10.58
CA ALA A 90 -24.62 -13.82 -9.22
C ALA A 90 -26.01 -13.20 -9.20
N LEU A 91 -26.91 -13.75 -8.40
CA LEU A 91 -28.26 -13.28 -8.18
C LEU A 91 -28.39 -12.88 -6.71
N SER A 92 -28.31 -11.57 -6.45
CA SER A 92 -28.66 -11.00 -5.15
C SER A 92 -30.18 -10.88 -5.05
N TRP A 93 -30.73 -11.26 -3.90
CA TRP A 93 -32.15 -11.17 -3.63
C TRP A 93 -32.39 -10.69 -2.19
N ARG A 94 -33.53 -10.02 -1.99
CA ARG A 94 -34.08 -9.65 -0.70
C ARG A 94 -35.59 -9.91 -0.69
N VAL A 95 -36.06 -10.54 0.38
CA VAL A 95 -37.43 -10.93 0.66
C VAL A 95 -37.83 -10.47 2.06
N VAL A 96 -39.11 -10.56 2.41
CA VAL A 96 -39.61 -10.49 3.78
C VAL A 96 -40.02 -11.89 4.22
N SER A 97 -39.60 -12.29 5.42
CA SER A 97 -40.08 -13.48 6.13
C SER A 97 -41.52 -13.34 6.62
N GLU A 98 -42.14 -14.43 7.07
CA GLU A 98 -43.55 -14.41 7.53
C GLU A 98 -43.72 -13.52 8.80
N ASP A 99 -42.65 -13.34 9.57
CA ASP A 99 -42.59 -12.45 10.74
C ASP A 99 -42.44 -10.94 10.41
N GLY A 100 -42.27 -10.58 9.13
CA GLY A 100 -42.15 -9.20 8.67
C GLY A 100 -40.72 -8.64 8.62
N HIS A 101 -39.69 -9.44 8.87
CA HIS A 101 -38.30 -9.01 8.76
C HIS A 101 -37.71 -9.16 7.34
N PRO A 102 -36.86 -8.22 6.88
CA PRO A 102 -36.17 -8.35 5.60
C PRO A 102 -34.99 -9.33 5.72
N VAL A 103 -34.86 -10.22 4.73
CA VAL A 103 -33.79 -11.22 4.61
C VAL A 103 -33.30 -11.23 3.18
N GLY A 104 -32.00 -11.34 2.94
CA GLY A 104 -31.49 -11.64 1.61
C GLY A 104 -30.54 -12.83 1.56
N GLY A 105 -30.08 -13.11 0.35
CA GLY A 105 -28.95 -13.98 0.06
C GLY A 105 -28.35 -13.65 -1.30
N THR A 106 -27.19 -14.22 -1.59
CA THR A 106 -26.58 -14.15 -2.91
C THR A 106 -26.42 -15.56 -3.44
N HIS A 107 -27.08 -15.86 -4.56
CA HIS A 107 -26.98 -17.15 -5.25
C HIS A 107 -26.00 -17.06 -6.42
N VAL A 108 -25.11 -18.03 -6.60
CA VAL A 108 -24.05 -17.99 -7.62
C VAL A 108 -24.03 -19.29 -8.41
N PHE A 109 -24.01 -19.21 -9.74
CA PHE A 109 -23.92 -20.34 -10.66
C PHE A 109 -23.28 -19.89 -11.98
N SER A 110 -22.94 -20.81 -12.88
CA SER A 110 -22.25 -20.50 -14.15
C SER A 110 -22.96 -21.10 -15.36
N ILE A 111 -22.93 -20.41 -16.49
CA ILE A 111 -23.50 -20.86 -17.77
C ILE A 111 -22.37 -21.19 -18.74
N GLY A 112 -22.31 -22.43 -19.23
CA GLY A 112 -21.28 -22.93 -20.16
C GLY A 112 -19.91 -23.17 -19.51
N PHE A 113 -19.35 -22.15 -18.84
CA PHE A 113 -18.07 -22.22 -18.13
C PHE A 113 -18.01 -21.21 -16.97
N GLU A 114 -17.13 -21.46 -15.99
CA GLU A 114 -16.82 -20.47 -14.95
C GLU A 114 -15.95 -19.35 -15.51
N THR A 115 -16.39 -18.11 -15.35
CA THR A 115 -15.51 -16.93 -15.43
C THR A 115 -15.02 -16.60 -14.03
N GLY A 116 -13.71 -16.41 -13.85
CA GLY A 116 -13.19 -15.71 -12.68
C GLY A 116 -13.77 -14.29 -12.60
N ALA A 117 -13.62 -13.64 -11.44
CA ALA A 117 -13.95 -12.22 -11.29
C ALA A 117 -13.31 -11.41 -12.43
N PRO A 118 -13.97 -10.35 -12.95
CA PRO A 118 -13.46 -9.57 -14.07
C PRO A 118 -12.00 -9.20 -13.82
N GLU A 119 -11.14 -9.57 -14.78
CA GLU A 119 -9.68 -9.42 -14.66
C GLU A 119 -9.37 -7.97 -14.26
N ALA A 120 -8.87 -7.78 -13.05
CA ALA A 120 -8.68 -6.46 -12.47
C ALA A 120 -7.84 -5.62 -13.44
N ALA A 121 -8.44 -4.54 -13.94
CA ALA A 121 -7.83 -3.73 -14.99
C ALA A 121 -6.39 -3.38 -14.59
N PRO A 122 -5.39 -3.64 -15.46
CA PRO A 122 -3.99 -3.71 -15.05
C PRO A 122 -3.58 -2.45 -14.29
N GLU A 123 -3.24 -2.63 -13.01
CA GLU A 123 -3.10 -1.53 -12.05
C GLU A 123 -2.13 -0.49 -12.60
N ALA A 124 -2.62 0.73 -12.79
CA ALA A 124 -1.85 1.77 -13.44
C ALA A 124 -0.64 2.15 -12.58
N LEU A 125 0.57 1.81 -13.04
CA LEU A 125 1.83 2.08 -12.36
C LEU A 125 1.83 3.50 -11.73
N PRO A 126 2.12 3.65 -10.41
CA PRO A 126 2.04 4.93 -9.68
C PRO A 126 3.21 5.89 -9.99
N TRP A 127 3.51 6.02 -11.29
CA TRP A 127 4.57 6.86 -11.83
C TRP A 127 4.38 8.36 -11.54
N PRO A 128 3.17 8.96 -11.48
CA PRO A 128 3.04 10.40 -11.19
C PRO A 128 3.54 10.73 -9.79
N ALA A 129 3.16 9.89 -8.81
CA ALA A 129 3.56 10.03 -7.42
C ALA A 129 5.04 9.66 -7.18
N ALA A 130 5.61 8.76 -8.00
CA ALA A 130 7.04 8.47 -8.04
C ALA A 130 7.85 9.65 -8.61
N ALA A 131 7.43 10.19 -9.76
CA ALA A 131 8.07 11.33 -10.41
C ALA A 131 8.03 12.59 -9.54
N ALA A 132 6.88 12.88 -8.91
CA ALA A 132 6.75 13.99 -7.97
C ALA A 132 7.63 13.83 -6.73
N ARG A 133 7.73 12.61 -6.16
CA ARG A 133 8.66 12.32 -5.05
C ARG A 133 10.12 12.50 -5.49
N GLY A 134 10.48 12.10 -6.71
CA GLY A 134 11.79 12.35 -7.30
C GLY A 134 12.11 13.84 -7.46
N ALA A 135 11.17 14.61 -8.01
CA ALA A 135 11.30 16.07 -8.15
C ALA A 135 11.47 16.76 -6.79
N LEU A 136 10.65 16.41 -5.79
CA LEU A 136 10.76 16.93 -4.42
C LEU A 136 12.10 16.54 -3.78
N THR A 137 12.60 15.33 -4.03
CA THR A 137 13.90 14.85 -3.54
C THR A 137 15.03 15.69 -4.11
N LEU A 138 15.06 15.93 -5.42
CA LEU A 138 16.04 16.79 -6.08
C LEU A 138 15.96 18.23 -5.55
N ALA A 139 14.74 18.75 -5.36
CA ALA A 139 14.49 20.10 -4.85
C ALA A 139 15.03 20.29 -3.42
N LEU A 140 14.76 19.35 -2.51
CA LEU A 140 15.27 19.41 -1.13
C LEU A 140 16.79 19.20 -1.06
N VAL A 141 17.33 18.21 -1.78
CA VAL A 141 18.77 17.90 -1.75
C VAL A 141 19.60 19.07 -2.28
N PHE A 142 19.31 19.59 -3.47
CA PHE A 142 20.09 20.69 -4.05
C PHE A 142 19.69 22.07 -3.51
N GLY A 143 18.44 22.26 -3.10
CA GLY A 143 17.95 23.48 -2.47
C GLY A 143 18.46 23.66 -1.04
N VAL A 144 18.00 22.82 -0.11
CA VAL A 144 18.37 22.94 1.31
C VAL A 144 19.87 22.66 1.49
N GLY A 145 20.39 21.59 0.88
CA GLY A 145 21.80 21.24 0.98
C GLY A 145 22.75 22.30 0.39
N GLY A 146 22.34 22.97 -0.69
CA GLY A 146 23.08 24.10 -1.25
C GLY A 146 23.13 25.33 -0.33
N MET A 147 22.04 25.61 0.40
CA MET A 147 22.01 26.67 1.43
C MET A 147 22.84 26.29 2.66
N VAL A 148 22.76 25.04 3.12
CA VAL A 148 23.57 24.52 4.23
C VAL A 148 25.06 24.64 3.88
N TRP A 149 25.47 24.23 2.68
CA TRP A 149 26.86 24.42 2.24
C TRP A 149 27.24 25.89 2.19
N ALA A 150 26.43 26.78 1.60
CA ALA A 150 26.71 28.22 1.54
C ALA A 150 26.93 28.85 2.93
N VAL A 151 26.08 28.52 3.91
CA VAL A 151 26.19 28.98 5.31
C VAL A 151 27.40 28.39 6.04
N LEU A 152 27.74 27.12 5.80
CA LEU A 152 28.88 26.47 6.43
C LEU A 152 30.21 26.92 5.82
N SER A 153 30.25 27.20 4.53
CA SER A 153 31.44 27.65 3.79
C SER A 153 31.65 29.17 3.82
N GLN A 154 30.62 29.95 4.17
CA GLN A 154 30.58 31.42 4.07
C GLN A 154 30.69 31.93 2.62
N THR A 155 30.10 31.20 1.67
CA THR A 155 30.00 31.62 0.26
C THR A 155 28.57 32.02 -0.10
N PRO A 156 28.35 32.79 -1.19
CA PRO A 156 27.01 33.03 -1.71
C PRO A 156 26.27 31.73 -2.03
N ALA A 157 24.94 31.76 -1.93
CA ALA A 157 24.09 30.64 -2.36
C ALA A 157 24.21 30.40 -3.87
N PRO A 158 24.32 29.14 -4.34
CA PRO A 158 24.31 28.86 -5.78
C PRO A 158 22.90 29.07 -6.33
N ARG A 159 22.77 29.70 -7.52
CA ARG A 159 21.46 29.96 -8.17
C ARG A 159 20.57 28.72 -8.31
N LEU A 160 21.19 27.55 -8.51
CA LEU A 160 20.49 26.27 -8.59
C LEU A 160 19.77 25.92 -7.28
N ALA A 161 20.36 26.22 -6.12
CA ALA A 161 19.72 25.98 -4.82
C ALA A 161 18.49 26.88 -4.63
N THR A 162 18.60 28.17 -4.98
CA THR A 162 17.45 29.08 -4.94
C THR A 162 16.32 28.61 -5.87
N ALA A 163 16.64 28.22 -7.11
CA ALA A 163 15.66 27.70 -8.06
C ALA A 163 15.02 26.38 -7.58
N ALA A 164 15.80 25.49 -6.98
CA ALA A 164 15.31 24.25 -6.38
C ALA A 164 14.37 24.51 -5.19
N LEU A 165 14.65 25.50 -4.32
CA LEU A 165 13.74 25.84 -3.22
C LEU A 165 12.40 26.39 -3.72
N TRP A 166 12.40 27.21 -4.78
CA TRP A 166 11.16 27.70 -5.39
C TRP A 166 10.30 26.59 -6.02
N SER A 167 10.85 25.43 -6.37
CA SER A 167 10.07 24.30 -6.88
C SER A 167 9.47 23.40 -5.79
N VAL A 168 9.91 23.54 -4.53
CA VAL A 168 9.43 22.68 -3.41
C VAL A 168 7.90 22.73 -3.23
N PRO A 169 7.21 23.89 -3.22
CA PRO A 169 5.75 23.91 -3.05
C PRO A 169 5.02 23.19 -4.19
N LEU A 170 5.45 23.39 -5.44
CA LEU A 170 4.86 22.74 -6.61
C LEU A 170 5.11 21.22 -6.59
N ALA A 171 6.32 20.78 -6.24
CA ALA A 171 6.65 19.37 -6.12
C ALA A 171 5.90 18.69 -4.97
N SER A 172 5.65 19.40 -3.85
CA SER A 172 4.79 18.93 -2.76
C SER A 172 3.33 18.79 -3.19
N VAL A 173 2.76 19.77 -3.90
CA VAL A 173 1.39 19.65 -4.44
C VAL A 173 1.28 18.51 -5.45
N ALA A 174 2.26 18.36 -6.35
CA ALA A 174 2.31 17.24 -7.30
C ALA A 174 2.43 15.87 -6.60
N LEU A 175 3.15 15.81 -5.46
CA LEU A 175 3.26 14.59 -4.66
C LEU A 175 1.92 14.21 -4.02
N LEU A 176 1.17 15.19 -3.51
CA LEU A 176 -0.17 14.95 -2.96
C LEU A 176 -1.19 14.63 -4.05
N GLY A 177 -1.10 15.26 -5.22
CA GLY A 177 -1.93 14.92 -6.38
C GLY A 177 -1.69 13.48 -6.83
N GLY A 178 -0.41 13.09 -7.03
CA GLY A 178 -0.07 11.70 -7.32
C GLY A 178 -0.53 10.74 -6.23
N GLN A 179 -0.36 11.09 -4.95
CA GLN A 179 -0.86 10.27 -3.84
C GLN A 179 -2.40 10.15 -3.83
N ALA A 180 -3.13 11.17 -4.27
CA ALA A 180 -4.57 11.11 -4.41
C ALA A 180 -5.00 10.13 -5.50
N MET A 181 -4.27 10.10 -6.63
CA MET A 181 -4.46 9.10 -7.70
C MET A 181 -4.19 7.68 -7.18
N ASP A 182 -3.06 7.47 -6.50
CA ASP A 182 -2.65 6.19 -5.93
C ASP A 182 -3.64 5.67 -4.86
N LEU A 183 -4.30 6.54 -4.09
CA LEU A 183 -5.19 6.14 -3.00
C LEU A 183 -6.64 5.86 -3.43
N THR A 184 -7.10 6.35 -4.57
CA THR A 184 -8.49 6.15 -5.01
C THR A 184 -8.64 5.29 -6.26
N GLY A 185 -7.55 4.94 -6.94
CA GLY A 185 -7.60 4.18 -8.21
C GLY A 185 -8.18 4.95 -9.40
N ASP A 186 -8.84 6.10 -9.20
CA ASP A 186 -9.52 6.90 -10.24
C ASP A 186 -8.56 7.53 -11.28
N GLY A 187 -7.25 7.32 -11.15
CA GLY A 187 -6.23 7.98 -11.96
C GLY A 187 -6.40 9.50 -11.96
N VAL A 188 -6.31 10.14 -13.12
CA VAL A 188 -6.35 11.63 -13.24
C VAL A 188 -7.66 12.22 -12.74
N VAL A 189 -8.77 11.45 -12.71
CA VAL A 189 -10.07 11.91 -12.21
C VAL A 189 -10.02 12.23 -10.72
N ALA A 190 -9.15 11.57 -9.94
CA ALA A 190 -8.91 11.87 -8.53
C ALA A 190 -8.56 13.35 -8.30
N LEU A 191 -7.82 13.98 -9.23
CA LEU A 191 -7.37 15.37 -9.09
C LEU A 191 -8.51 16.39 -9.09
N ALA A 192 -9.70 16.03 -9.60
CA ALA A 192 -10.90 16.86 -9.55
C ALA A 192 -11.71 16.69 -8.25
N ARG A 193 -11.42 15.67 -7.43
CA ARG A 193 -12.24 15.30 -6.27
C ARG A 193 -11.60 15.75 -4.96
N MET A 194 -12.28 16.62 -4.20
CA MET A 194 -11.74 17.20 -2.95
C MET A 194 -11.45 16.14 -1.86
N ASN A 195 -12.23 15.06 -1.80
CA ASN A 195 -11.99 13.95 -0.87
C ASN A 195 -10.68 13.21 -1.15
N ALA A 196 -10.29 13.04 -2.42
CA ALA A 196 -9.02 12.40 -2.79
C ALA A 196 -7.81 13.22 -2.31
N TRP A 197 -7.87 14.55 -2.48
CA TRP A 197 -6.87 15.46 -1.91
C TRP A 197 -6.86 15.43 -0.37
N ALA A 198 -8.01 15.32 0.29
CA ALA A 198 -8.10 15.21 1.75
C ALA A 198 -7.48 13.90 2.26
N MET A 199 -7.72 12.77 1.59
CA MET A 199 -7.08 11.49 1.90
C MET A 199 -5.56 11.55 1.72
N ALA A 200 -5.08 12.13 0.61
CA ALA A 200 -3.66 12.35 0.38
C ALA A 200 -3.01 13.27 1.44
N ALA A 201 -3.70 14.33 1.86
CA ALA A 201 -3.22 15.27 2.88
C ALA A 201 -3.23 14.70 4.31
N ASN A 202 -4.18 13.81 4.63
CA ASN A 202 -4.20 13.08 5.91
C ASN A 202 -3.24 11.87 5.92
N SER A 203 -2.72 11.47 4.76
CA SER A 203 -1.70 10.43 4.65
C SER A 203 -0.33 10.88 5.19
N PRO A 204 0.63 9.95 5.39
CA PRO A 204 2.00 10.28 5.81
C PRO A 204 2.73 11.19 4.81
N PHE A 205 2.33 11.16 3.54
CA PHE A 205 2.86 12.04 2.50
C PHE A 205 2.41 13.50 2.67
N GLY A 206 1.25 13.76 3.30
CA GLY A 206 0.82 15.09 3.74
C GLY A 206 1.77 15.70 4.77
N ILE A 207 2.13 14.92 5.80
CA ILE A 207 3.12 15.32 6.81
C ILE A 207 4.48 15.59 6.13
N ALA A 208 4.93 14.70 5.25
CA ALA A 208 6.19 14.87 4.53
C ALA A 208 6.19 16.13 3.63
N ALA A 209 5.09 16.39 2.91
CA ALA A 209 4.93 17.56 2.05
C ALA A 209 4.95 18.88 2.85
N GLY A 210 4.26 18.91 4.01
CA GLY A 210 4.27 20.05 4.93
C GLY A 210 5.66 20.33 5.52
N LEU A 211 6.35 19.28 6.00
CA LEU A 211 7.73 19.38 6.49
C LEU A 211 8.69 19.88 5.40
N ALA A 212 8.54 19.40 4.16
CA ALA A 212 9.35 19.82 3.02
C ALA A 212 9.15 21.31 2.67
N VAL A 213 7.90 21.78 2.61
CA VAL A 213 7.60 23.20 2.35
C VAL A 213 8.14 24.08 3.48
N PHE A 214 7.96 23.68 4.74
CA PHE A 214 8.47 24.45 5.88
C PHE A 214 10.00 24.49 5.92
N ALA A 215 10.68 23.38 5.61
CA ALA A 215 12.12 23.36 5.41
C ALA A 215 12.56 24.31 4.28
N GLY A 216 11.82 24.32 3.16
CA GLY A 216 12.07 25.23 2.04
C GLY A 216 12.01 26.71 2.45
N VAL A 217 10.95 27.10 3.15
CA VAL A 217 10.76 28.47 3.68
C VAL A 217 11.91 28.87 4.63
N LEU A 218 12.26 28.00 5.59
CA LEU A 218 13.35 28.27 6.52
C LEU A 218 14.71 28.38 5.82
N ALA A 219 14.96 27.57 4.78
CA ALA A 219 16.18 27.63 3.97
C ALA A 219 16.32 28.94 3.18
N MET A 220 15.20 29.60 2.84
CA MET A 220 15.20 30.88 2.11
C MET A 220 15.41 32.12 2.99
N THR A 221 15.38 31.99 4.32
CA THR A 221 15.54 33.14 5.25
C THR A 221 16.92 33.81 5.20
N GLY A 222 17.95 33.15 4.66
CA GLY A 222 19.33 33.64 4.65
C GLY A 222 20.05 33.58 6.01
N HIS A 223 19.36 33.20 7.10
CA HIS A 223 19.93 33.16 8.45
C HIS A 223 20.44 31.76 8.81
N ARG A 224 21.61 31.71 9.49
CA ARG A 224 22.31 30.46 9.81
C ARG A 224 21.47 29.44 10.58
N LEU A 225 20.78 29.85 11.64
CA LEU A 225 20.03 28.92 12.49
C LEU A 225 18.79 28.33 11.78
N PRO A 226 17.91 29.12 11.12
CA PRO A 226 16.84 28.58 10.28
C PRO A 226 17.33 27.63 9.18
N ILE A 227 18.45 27.92 8.50
CA ILE A 227 18.99 27.04 7.45
C ILE A 227 19.48 25.69 8.02
N LEU A 228 20.03 25.68 9.23
CA LEU A 228 20.39 24.42 9.91
C LEU A 228 19.16 23.64 10.40
N LEU A 229 18.09 24.34 10.83
CA LEU A 229 16.81 23.72 11.16
C LEU A 229 16.11 23.15 9.91
N ALA A 230 16.17 23.87 8.78
CA ALA A 230 15.68 23.39 7.49
C ALA A 230 16.33 22.07 7.06
N TRP A 231 17.62 21.89 7.32
CA TRP A 231 18.34 20.65 7.03
C TRP A 231 17.76 19.45 7.81
N ALA A 232 17.51 19.64 9.11
CA ALA A 232 16.89 18.62 9.95
C ALA A 232 15.42 18.35 9.54
N LEU A 233 14.63 19.38 9.24
CA LEU A 233 13.23 19.22 8.80
C LEU A 233 13.12 18.55 7.42
N ALA A 234 14.04 18.85 6.50
CA ALA A 234 14.11 18.16 5.22
C ALA A 234 14.46 16.68 5.41
N ALA A 235 15.41 16.33 6.29
CA ALA A 235 15.70 14.94 6.65
C ALA A 235 14.49 14.25 7.32
N LEU A 236 13.74 14.95 8.17
CA LEU A 236 12.52 14.46 8.79
C LEU A 236 11.39 14.21 7.79
N SER A 237 11.26 15.02 6.72
CA SER A 237 10.32 14.79 5.61
C SER A 237 10.59 13.48 4.84
N PHE A 238 11.85 13.02 4.80
CA PHE A 238 12.16 11.68 4.29
C PHE A 238 11.78 10.59 5.28
N ALA A 239 12.04 10.78 6.58
CA ALA A 239 11.72 9.81 7.63
C ALA A 239 10.20 9.70 7.92
N SER A 240 9.40 10.72 7.61
CA SER A 240 7.95 10.71 7.86
C SER A 240 7.12 9.99 6.78
N ALA A 241 7.71 9.60 5.65
CA ALA A 241 6.99 8.96 4.54
C ALA A 241 7.84 7.94 3.75
N GLY A 242 7.23 6.79 3.46
CA GLY A 242 7.81 5.69 2.69
C GLY A 242 8.02 4.41 3.53
N HIS A 243 7.81 3.25 2.91
CA HIS A 243 7.78 1.94 3.59
C HIS A 243 9.07 1.58 4.34
N ALA A 244 10.22 2.08 3.89
CA ALA A 244 11.49 1.82 4.58
C ALA A 244 11.57 2.48 5.98
N ALA A 245 10.85 3.59 6.23
CA ALA A 245 10.81 4.24 7.55
C ALA A 245 9.96 3.47 8.58
N ARG A 246 9.08 2.61 8.07
CA ARG A 246 8.07 1.84 8.81
C ARG A 246 8.37 0.35 8.85
N ALA A 247 9.57 -0.05 8.43
CA ALA A 247 10.05 -1.41 8.63
C ALA A 247 10.24 -1.66 10.13
N GLU A 248 9.78 -2.80 10.65
CA GLU A 248 10.07 -3.16 12.04
C GLU A 248 11.56 -3.54 12.21
N PRO A 249 12.25 -3.11 13.28
CA PRO A 249 11.77 -2.25 14.36
C PRO A 249 11.69 -0.76 13.95
N VAL A 250 10.49 -0.16 13.98
CA VAL A 250 10.26 1.22 13.50
C VAL A 250 11.13 2.25 14.24
N ALA A 251 11.34 2.02 15.54
CA ALA A 251 12.18 2.86 16.41
C ALA A 251 13.66 2.95 15.96
N LEU A 252 14.14 2.00 15.16
CA LEU A 252 15.48 2.03 14.55
C LEU A 252 15.44 2.56 13.10
N MET A 253 14.44 2.15 12.33
CA MET A 253 14.40 2.40 10.88
C MET A 253 14.11 3.86 10.52
N ALA A 254 13.21 4.53 11.24
CA ALA A 254 12.97 5.96 11.03
C ALA A 254 14.21 6.84 11.34
N PRO A 255 14.94 6.66 12.46
CA PRO A 255 16.23 7.33 12.69
C PRO A 255 17.31 7.03 11.64
N LEU A 256 17.38 5.80 11.12
CA LEU A 256 18.33 5.45 10.06
C LEU A 256 18.04 6.23 8.76
N ILE A 257 16.76 6.36 8.36
CA ILE A 257 16.39 7.19 7.20
C ILE A 257 16.65 8.66 7.44
N PHE A 258 16.35 9.17 8.63
CA PHE A 258 16.69 10.54 9.00
C PHE A 258 18.19 10.80 8.86
N ALA A 259 19.04 9.92 9.41
CA ALA A 259 20.49 10.03 9.32
C ALA A 259 21.01 9.93 7.87
N HIS A 260 20.43 9.01 7.08
CA HIS A 260 20.77 8.84 5.66
C HIS A 260 20.42 10.08 4.85
N ALA A 261 19.21 10.61 5.02
CA ALA A 261 18.74 11.82 4.34
C ALA A 261 19.54 13.06 4.76
N LEU A 262 19.85 13.21 6.05
CA LEU A 262 20.67 14.30 6.58
C LEU A 262 22.05 14.32 5.89
N ALA A 263 22.73 13.18 5.84
CA ALA A 263 24.01 13.02 5.16
C ALA A 263 23.92 13.30 3.65
N LEU A 264 22.90 12.75 2.99
CA LEU A 264 22.67 12.91 1.54
C LEU A 264 22.45 14.38 1.15
N ILE A 265 21.56 15.09 1.87
CA ILE A 265 21.24 16.50 1.60
C ILE A 265 22.51 17.35 1.68
N PHE A 266 23.34 17.17 2.71
CA PHE A 266 24.60 17.90 2.80
C PHE A 266 25.58 17.55 1.67
N TRP A 267 25.86 16.25 1.49
CA TRP A 267 26.95 15.81 0.61
C TRP A 267 26.65 16.11 -0.87
N ALA A 268 25.46 15.75 -1.35
CA ALA A 268 25.05 16.01 -2.72
C ALA A 268 24.71 17.50 -2.95
N GLY A 269 24.07 18.15 -1.98
CA GLY A 269 23.65 19.55 -2.09
C GLY A 269 24.81 20.55 -2.14
N ALA A 270 25.99 20.18 -1.64
CA ALA A 270 27.19 21.01 -1.74
C ALA A 270 27.75 21.13 -3.18
N LEU A 271 27.56 20.11 -4.04
CA LEU A 271 28.21 20.02 -5.36
C LEU A 271 28.05 21.28 -6.24
N PRO A 272 26.85 21.90 -6.39
CA PRO A 272 26.70 23.14 -7.16
C PRO A 272 27.50 24.32 -6.58
N GLY A 273 27.60 24.40 -5.25
CA GLY A 273 28.42 25.39 -4.56
C GLY A 273 29.92 25.17 -4.76
N LEU A 274 30.36 23.91 -4.79
CA LEU A 274 31.75 23.55 -5.10
C LEU A 274 32.13 23.89 -6.55
N ILE A 275 31.24 23.65 -7.53
CA ILE A 275 31.45 24.05 -8.93
C ILE A 275 31.63 25.58 -9.04
N MET A 276 30.86 26.36 -8.26
CA MET A 276 31.02 27.80 -8.18
C MET A 276 32.34 28.20 -7.48
N ALA A 277 32.73 27.48 -6.43
CA ALA A 277 33.95 27.74 -5.67
C ALA A 277 35.25 27.56 -6.50
N LEU A 278 35.24 26.75 -7.57
CA LEU A 278 36.39 26.62 -8.49
C LEU A 278 36.79 27.93 -9.21
N ARG A 279 35.93 28.95 -9.19
CA ARG A 279 36.22 30.29 -9.73
C ARG A 279 36.83 31.25 -8.70
N ARG A 280 36.89 30.88 -7.43
CA ARG A 280 37.33 31.73 -6.33
C ARG A 280 38.83 31.58 -6.03
N PRO A 281 39.50 32.60 -5.45
CA PRO A 281 40.90 32.48 -5.04
C PRO A 281 41.11 31.50 -3.87
N ASP A 282 40.14 31.35 -2.98
CA ASP A 282 40.15 30.46 -1.81
C ASP A 282 39.70 29.02 -2.11
N THR A 283 39.69 28.62 -3.39
CA THR A 283 39.11 27.35 -3.85
C THR A 283 39.67 26.12 -3.14
N GLU A 284 40.98 26.05 -2.92
CA GLU A 284 41.64 24.93 -2.23
C GLU A 284 41.16 24.79 -0.77
N ALA A 285 41.12 25.90 -0.03
CA ALA A 285 40.64 25.93 1.34
C ALA A 285 39.16 25.48 1.44
N LEU A 286 38.34 25.86 0.46
CA LEU A 286 36.95 25.42 0.36
C LEU A 286 36.83 23.91 0.06
N MET A 287 37.65 23.35 -0.83
CA MET A 287 37.68 21.90 -1.11
C MET A 287 38.17 21.10 0.10
N LEU A 288 39.19 21.58 0.81
CA LEU A 288 39.67 20.95 2.06
C LEU A 288 38.61 21.01 3.17
N ARG A 289 37.90 22.14 3.31
CA ARG A 289 36.79 22.29 4.26
C ARG A 289 35.64 21.35 3.92
N PHE A 290 35.27 21.23 2.65
CA PHE A 290 34.29 20.25 2.19
C PHE A 290 34.73 18.84 2.53
N SER A 291 35.96 18.44 2.17
CA SER A 291 36.45 17.08 2.43
C SER A 291 36.44 16.71 3.92
N ARG A 292 36.72 17.66 4.84
CA ARG A 292 36.65 17.41 6.29
C ARG A 292 35.24 17.15 6.79
N LEU A 293 34.23 17.83 6.21
CA LEU A 293 32.82 17.67 6.57
C LEU A 293 32.14 16.50 5.83
N ALA A 294 32.54 16.24 4.59
CA ALA A 294 31.96 15.22 3.74
C ALA A 294 32.33 13.79 4.17
N VAL A 295 33.56 13.55 4.64
CA VAL A 295 33.98 12.19 5.08
C VAL A 295 33.07 11.60 6.18
N PRO A 296 32.78 12.28 7.31
CA PRO A 296 31.86 11.72 8.32
C PRO A 296 30.41 11.63 7.81
N MET A 297 29.97 12.52 6.92
CA MET A 297 28.64 12.42 6.30
C MET A 297 28.53 11.22 5.36
N VAL A 298 29.54 10.96 4.52
CA VAL A 298 29.59 9.77 3.66
C VAL A 298 29.69 8.49 4.50
N ALA A 299 30.44 8.49 5.60
CA ALA A 299 30.45 7.36 6.54
C ALA A 299 29.05 7.11 7.15
N LEU A 300 28.37 8.17 7.60
CA LEU A 300 26.98 8.08 8.10
C LEU A 300 26.02 7.57 7.02
N LEU A 301 26.15 8.03 5.77
CA LEU A 301 25.36 7.60 4.62
C LEU A 301 25.55 6.11 4.32
N VAL A 302 26.80 5.62 4.35
CA VAL A 302 27.14 4.21 4.12
C VAL A 302 26.62 3.32 5.25
N VAL A 303 26.83 3.68 6.51
CA VAL A 303 26.37 2.89 7.66
C VAL A 303 24.85 2.84 7.72
N SER A 304 24.17 3.99 7.60
CA SER A 304 22.70 4.04 7.57
C SER A 304 22.12 3.32 6.35
N GLY A 305 22.72 3.52 5.17
CA GLY A 305 22.29 2.87 3.93
C GLY A 305 22.48 1.35 3.96
N GLY A 306 23.57 0.86 4.55
CA GLY A 306 23.83 -0.57 4.74
C GLY A 306 22.85 -1.22 5.72
N ALA A 307 22.58 -0.58 6.85
CA ALA A 307 21.58 -1.06 7.83
C ALA A 307 20.16 -1.10 7.24
N LEU A 308 19.78 -0.09 6.45
CA LEU A 308 18.52 -0.08 5.71
C LEU A 308 18.49 -1.19 4.65
N ALA A 309 19.53 -1.32 3.83
CA ALA A 309 19.61 -2.34 2.78
C ALA A 309 19.50 -3.77 3.35
N TRP A 310 20.19 -4.05 4.45
CA TRP A 310 20.11 -5.32 5.18
C TRP A 310 18.65 -5.68 5.52
N ARG A 311 17.89 -4.73 6.12
CA ARG A 311 16.49 -4.98 6.50
C ARG A 311 15.54 -5.07 5.31
N GLN A 312 15.77 -4.29 4.25
CA GLN A 312 14.86 -4.25 3.09
C GLN A 312 15.00 -5.45 2.14
N ILE A 313 16.20 -6.02 2.02
CA ILE A 313 16.53 -7.06 1.04
C ILE A 313 16.39 -8.47 1.65
N GLU A 314 16.75 -8.63 2.92
CA GLU A 314 16.72 -9.87 3.73
C GLU A 314 17.57 -11.04 3.21
N THR A 315 17.46 -11.43 1.93
CA THR A 315 18.16 -12.57 1.34
C THR A 315 19.08 -12.16 0.17
N PRO A 316 20.27 -12.75 0.01
CA PRO A 316 21.16 -12.43 -1.12
C PRO A 316 20.54 -12.73 -2.50
N ALA A 317 19.67 -13.74 -2.59
CA ALA A 317 18.97 -14.09 -3.83
C ALA A 317 18.07 -12.96 -4.34
N ALA A 318 17.43 -12.21 -3.44
CA ALA A 318 16.54 -11.11 -3.79
C ALA A 318 17.24 -9.96 -4.55
N LEU A 319 18.57 -9.87 -4.49
CA LEU A 319 19.36 -8.92 -5.30
C LEU A 319 19.25 -9.16 -6.81
N THR A 320 19.08 -10.40 -7.25
CA THR A 320 19.04 -10.77 -8.67
C THR A 320 17.68 -11.34 -9.10
N SER A 321 16.86 -11.85 -8.18
CA SER A 321 15.51 -12.34 -8.48
C SER A 321 14.41 -11.28 -8.46
N THR A 322 14.65 -10.09 -7.89
CA THR A 322 13.62 -9.03 -7.78
C THR A 322 13.99 -7.76 -8.55
N ALA A 323 12.97 -7.05 -9.04
CA ALA A 323 13.15 -5.74 -9.69
C ALA A 323 13.77 -4.71 -8.72
N TYR A 324 13.42 -4.76 -7.42
CA TYR A 324 14.04 -3.96 -6.37
C TYR A 324 15.55 -4.22 -6.28
N GLY A 325 15.96 -5.49 -6.32
CA GLY A 325 17.35 -5.91 -6.33
C GLY A 325 18.15 -5.29 -7.49
N TRP A 326 17.62 -5.34 -8.71
CA TRP A 326 18.25 -4.71 -9.88
C TRP A 326 18.38 -3.19 -9.76
N VAL A 327 17.34 -2.50 -9.27
CA VAL A 327 17.39 -1.04 -8.99
C VAL A 327 18.45 -0.74 -7.92
N PHE A 328 18.55 -1.57 -6.88
CA PHE A 328 19.56 -1.46 -5.83
C PHE A 328 20.98 -1.68 -6.37
N LEU A 329 21.22 -2.72 -7.17
CA LEU A 329 22.52 -2.99 -7.77
C LEU A 329 22.98 -1.86 -8.69
N ALA A 330 22.09 -1.33 -9.54
CA ALA A 330 22.38 -0.16 -10.38
C ALA A 330 22.69 1.09 -9.53
N LYS A 331 21.97 1.30 -8.41
CA LYS A 331 22.26 2.36 -7.45
C LYS A 331 23.62 2.19 -6.78
N MET A 332 24.01 0.97 -6.42
CA MET A 332 25.32 0.66 -5.83
C MET A 332 26.46 0.88 -6.84
N ALA A 333 26.28 0.52 -8.12
CA ALA A 333 27.25 0.79 -9.18
C ALA A 333 27.47 2.29 -9.39
N LEU A 334 26.38 3.09 -9.46
CA LEU A 334 26.47 4.56 -9.53
C LEU A 334 27.15 5.15 -8.29
N PHE A 335 26.80 4.67 -7.11
CA PHE A 335 27.39 5.11 -5.84
C PHE A 335 28.89 4.82 -5.77
N ALA A 336 29.33 3.62 -6.18
CA ALA A 336 30.74 3.26 -6.26
C ALA A 336 31.51 4.18 -7.23
N CYS A 337 30.94 4.48 -8.39
CA CYS A 337 31.53 5.43 -9.35
C CYS A 337 31.70 6.83 -8.74
N ILE A 338 30.69 7.32 -8.02
CA ILE A 338 30.75 8.61 -7.31
C ILE A 338 31.83 8.58 -6.21
N LEU A 339 31.93 7.50 -5.42
CA LEU A 339 32.98 7.36 -4.39
C LEU A 339 34.39 7.35 -5.00
N VAL A 340 34.59 6.70 -6.14
CA VAL A 340 35.86 6.73 -6.88
C VAL A 340 36.20 8.16 -7.33
N LEU A 341 35.23 8.92 -7.85
CA LEU A 341 35.42 10.33 -8.21
C LEU A 341 35.74 11.19 -6.97
N ALA A 342 34.99 11.05 -5.87
CA ALA A 342 35.23 11.80 -4.64
C ALA A 342 36.60 11.48 -4.02
N ALA A 343 37.04 10.23 -4.06
CA ALA A 343 38.39 9.81 -3.65
C ALA A 343 39.46 10.41 -4.57
N TRP A 344 39.23 10.40 -5.89
CA TRP A 344 40.12 11.03 -6.88
C TRP A 344 40.23 12.55 -6.66
N HIS A 345 39.12 13.23 -6.35
CA HIS A 345 39.12 14.66 -6.03
C HIS A 345 39.96 14.92 -4.78
N LYS A 346 39.69 14.20 -3.69
CA LYS A 346 40.40 14.33 -2.40
C LYS A 346 41.89 14.03 -2.51
N LEU A 347 42.27 12.96 -3.20
CA LEU A 347 43.65 12.45 -3.20
C LEU A 347 44.52 12.96 -4.35
N ARG A 348 43.92 13.42 -5.46
CA ARG A 348 44.65 13.91 -6.65
C ARG A 348 44.32 15.34 -7.00
N LEU A 349 43.05 15.68 -7.26
CA LEU A 349 42.72 16.99 -7.86
C LEU A 349 42.82 18.16 -6.87
N THR A 350 42.44 17.97 -5.60
CA THR A 350 42.55 19.03 -4.57
C THR A 350 44.01 19.42 -4.32
N PRO A 351 44.96 18.48 -4.10
CA PRO A 351 46.39 18.82 -4.07
C PRO A 351 46.91 19.51 -5.34
N MET A 352 46.38 19.18 -6.52
CA MET A 352 46.76 19.85 -7.77
C MET A 352 46.23 21.29 -7.89
N LEU A 353 45.26 21.73 -7.08
CA LEU A 353 44.82 23.13 -7.06
C LEU A 353 45.92 24.06 -6.49
N ALA A 354 46.69 23.59 -5.51
CA ALA A 354 47.82 24.33 -4.92
C ALA A 354 48.89 24.69 -5.97
N SER A 355 49.10 23.81 -6.96
CA SER A 355 50.04 24.03 -8.07
C SER A 355 49.56 25.01 -9.16
N ASN A 356 48.42 25.69 -8.94
CA ASN A 356 47.91 26.81 -9.73
C ASN A 356 47.76 26.63 -11.26
N GLY A 357 47.61 25.38 -11.74
CA GLY A 357 47.34 25.11 -13.15
C GLY A 357 45.89 25.42 -13.56
N ALA A 358 45.69 26.30 -14.56
CA ALA A 358 44.38 26.51 -15.20
C ALA A 358 43.77 25.19 -15.73
N LEU A 359 44.62 24.31 -16.28
CA LEU A 359 44.24 22.97 -16.72
C LEU A 359 43.74 22.07 -15.56
N ALA A 360 44.28 22.22 -14.35
CA ALA A 360 43.83 21.48 -13.18
C ALA A 360 42.40 21.90 -12.78
N ARG A 361 42.12 23.21 -12.74
CA ARG A 361 40.76 23.75 -12.50
C ARG A 361 39.75 23.30 -13.56
N LEU A 362 40.15 23.23 -14.83
CA LEU A 362 39.31 22.72 -15.92
C LEU A 362 39.00 21.21 -15.77
N ARG A 363 39.99 20.39 -15.44
CA ARG A 363 39.81 18.96 -15.16
C ARG A 363 38.90 18.74 -13.95
N PHE A 364 39.10 19.49 -12.87
CA PHE A 364 38.24 19.46 -11.68
C PHE A 364 36.79 19.80 -12.03
N ASN A 365 36.55 20.93 -12.71
CA ASN A 365 35.20 21.37 -13.09
C ASN A 365 34.47 20.32 -13.96
N ARG A 366 35.16 19.68 -14.93
CA ARG A 366 34.58 18.60 -15.73
C ARG A 366 34.22 17.38 -14.87
N SER A 367 35.12 16.95 -13.99
CA SER A 367 34.90 15.78 -13.12
C SER A 367 33.79 16.03 -12.08
N LEU A 368 33.70 17.23 -11.51
CA LEU A 368 32.68 17.61 -10.54
C LEU A 368 31.29 17.79 -11.17
N ARG A 369 31.23 18.18 -12.46
CA ARG A 369 29.98 18.14 -13.25
C ARG A 369 29.53 16.72 -13.58
N LEU A 370 30.47 15.81 -13.86
CA LEU A 370 30.17 14.39 -14.03
C LEU A 370 29.63 13.79 -12.73
N GLU A 371 30.26 14.09 -11.59
CA GLU A 371 29.78 13.67 -10.27
C GLU A 371 28.37 14.19 -9.98
N LEU A 372 28.09 15.47 -10.25
CA LEU A 372 26.73 16.04 -10.14
C LEU A 372 25.73 15.32 -11.06
N GLY A 373 26.11 14.98 -12.30
CA GLY A 373 25.26 14.23 -13.22
C GLY A 373 24.96 12.81 -12.71
N LEU A 374 25.97 12.10 -12.23
CA LEU A 374 25.82 10.77 -11.61
C LEU A 374 24.97 10.84 -10.33
N MET A 375 25.10 11.91 -9.54
CA MET A 375 24.28 12.15 -8.35
C MET A 375 22.81 12.36 -8.71
N VAL A 376 22.51 13.16 -9.74
CA VAL A 376 21.13 13.32 -10.27
C VAL A 376 20.58 11.98 -10.77
N ALA A 377 21.37 11.20 -11.50
CA ALA A 377 20.96 9.86 -11.95
C ALA A 377 20.68 8.90 -10.79
N LEU A 378 21.52 8.90 -9.74
CA LEU A 378 21.35 8.10 -8.53
C LEU A 378 20.07 8.49 -7.76
N LEU A 379 19.77 9.78 -7.68
CA LEU A 379 18.55 10.29 -7.05
C LEU A 379 17.29 9.97 -7.87
N ALA A 380 17.36 10.09 -9.20
CA ALA A 380 16.28 9.69 -10.11
C ALA A 380 15.99 8.18 -10.00
N LEU A 381 17.04 7.34 -10.02
CA LEU A 381 16.91 5.90 -9.81
C LEU A 381 16.34 5.55 -8.42
N THR A 382 16.64 6.36 -7.40
CA THR A 382 16.05 6.17 -6.06
C THR A 382 14.53 6.39 -6.04
N ALA A 383 13.96 7.17 -6.97
CA ALA A 383 12.50 7.30 -7.10
C ALA A 383 11.84 6.02 -7.66
N ALA A 384 12.57 5.19 -8.41
CA ALA A 384 12.07 3.92 -8.93
C ALA A 384 11.77 2.89 -7.81
N PHE A 385 12.31 3.04 -6.61
CA PHE A 385 11.93 2.23 -5.44
C PHE A 385 10.48 2.44 -4.96
N ARG A 386 9.74 3.43 -5.51
CA ARG A 386 8.28 3.49 -5.32
C ARG A 386 7.54 2.52 -6.24
N LEU A 387 8.15 2.18 -7.39
CA LEU A 387 7.58 1.28 -8.41
C LEU A 387 8.03 -0.19 -8.21
N THR A 388 8.99 -0.43 -7.31
CA THR A 388 9.47 -1.76 -6.96
C THR A 388 9.33 -1.95 -5.45
N PRO A 389 8.33 -2.72 -4.97
CA PRO A 389 8.22 -3.06 -3.56
C PRO A 389 9.50 -3.74 -3.05
N PRO A 390 9.96 -3.44 -1.82
CA PRO A 390 11.14 -4.10 -1.26
C PRO A 390 10.84 -5.59 -0.95
N PRO A 391 11.81 -6.51 -1.11
CA PRO A 391 11.61 -7.94 -0.88
C PRO A 391 10.94 -8.27 0.45
N ARG A 392 11.34 -7.62 1.56
CA ARG A 392 10.68 -7.81 2.86
C ARG A 392 9.17 -7.54 2.84
N ALA A 393 8.72 -6.55 2.07
CA ALA A 393 7.31 -6.19 2.01
C ALA A 393 6.53 -7.15 1.12
N MET A 394 7.20 -7.84 0.19
CA MET A 394 6.63 -8.94 -0.60
C MET A 394 6.62 -10.26 0.17
N ALA A 395 7.50 -10.43 1.16
CA ALA A 395 7.47 -11.55 2.12
C ALA A 395 6.51 -11.29 3.31
N GLU A 396 6.22 -10.01 3.60
CA GLU A 396 5.15 -9.58 4.52
C GLU A 396 3.77 -9.55 3.84
N ILE A 397 3.67 -9.69 2.51
CA ILE A 397 2.45 -10.20 1.87
C ILE A 397 2.45 -11.70 2.21
N PRO A 398 1.56 -12.19 3.09
CA PRO A 398 1.44 -13.63 3.29
C PRO A 398 0.85 -14.24 2.00
N GLU A 399 0.82 -15.57 1.89
CA GLU A 399 -0.30 -16.18 1.16
C GLU A 399 -1.55 -15.75 1.94
N SER A 400 -2.20 -14.66 1.52
CA SER A 400 -2.70 -13.69 2.51
C SER A 400 -3.77 -14.30 3.40
N ARG A 401 -3.38 -14.62 4.64
CA ARG A 401 -4.19 -15.41 5.55
C ARG A 401 -4.97 -14.45 6.44
N VAL A 402 -6.24 -14.25 6.13
CA VAL A 402 -7.15 -13.51 7.02
C VAL A 402 -7.75 -14.53 7.97
N GLU A 403 -7.35 -14.44 9.23
CA GLU A 403 -7.76 -15.35 10.29
C GLU A 403 -8.86 -14.71 11.15
N LEU A 404 -9.84 -15.52 11.53
CA LEU A 404 -10.91 -15.18 12.45
C LEU A 404 -11.08 -16.32 13.45
N HIS A 405 -10.77 -16.05 14.71
CA HIS A 405 -11.11 -16.96 15.81
C HIS A 405 -12.54 -16.68 16.27
N LEU A 406 -13.41 -17.65 16.10
CA LEU A 406 -14.80 -17.62 16.54
C LEU A 406 -14.94 -18.32 17.89
N HIS A 407 -15.48 -17.61 18.88
CA HIS A 407 -15.80 -18.17 20.19
C HIS A 407 -17.28 -18.49 20.32
N GLY A 408 -17.60 -19.73 20.71
CA GLY A 408 -18.88 -20.13 21.26
C GLY A 408 -18.81 -20.38 22.76
N ARG A 409 -19.84 -21.06 23.26
CA ARG A 409 -20.02 -21.43 24.66
C ARG A 409 -19.54 -22.86 24.94
N GLU A 410 -19.61 -23.75 23.96
CA GLU A 410 -19.17 -25.16 24.07
C GLU A 410 -18.11 -25.55 23.01
N SER A 411 -18.04 -24.80 21.91
CA SER A 411 -17.07 -24.94 20.82
C SER A 411 -16.54 -23.58 20.35
N MET A 412 -15.43 -23.61 19.63
CA MET A 412 -14.77 -22.47 19.00
C MET A 412 -14.25 -22.91 17.62
N ALA A 413 -13.83 -21.98 16.77
CA ALA A 413 -13.13 -22.32 15.53
C ALA A 413 -12.14 -21.25 15.11
N ASP A 414 -10.91 -21.65 14.76
CA ASP A 414 -10.06 -20.81 13.91
C ASP A 414 -10.49 -21.00 12.46
N ILE A 415 -10.89 -19.90 11.81
CA ILE A 415 -11.14 -19.86 10.37
C ILE A 415 -10.00 -19.08 9.72
N ALA A 416 -9.46 -19.58 8.61
CA ALA A 416 -8.48 -18.86 7.81
C ALA A 416 -8.90 -18.80 6.34
N LEU A 417 -8.95 -17.59 5.77
CA LEU A 417 -9.17 -17.37 4.34
C LEU A 417 -7.86 -17.05 3.65
N ILE A 418 -7.60 -17.72 2.52
CA ILE A 418 -6.39 -17.57 1.70
C ILE A 418 -6.83 -17.40 0.25
N PRO A 419 -6.54 -16.28 -0.45
CA PRO A 419 -5.71 -15.13 -0.05
C PRO A 419 -6.45 -14.02 0.72
N GLY A 420 -7.63 -14.28 1.29
CA GLY A 420 -8.31 -13.36 2.20
C GLY A 420 -8.68 -12.00 1.60
N GLY A 421 -9.01 -11.97 0.31
CA GLY A 421 -9.36 -10.77 -0.46
C GLY A 421 -10.47 -11.05 -1.48
N PRO A 422 -10.86 -10.09 -2.33
CA PRO A 422 -11.82 -10.34 -3.39
C PRO A 422 -11.37 -11.43 -4.37
N GLY A 423 -12.34 -12.16 -4.92
CA GLY A 423 -12.12 -13.29 -5.82
C GLY A 423 -12.19 -14.64 -5.10
N GLN A 424 -11.42 -15.61 -5.59
CA GLN A 424 -11.47 -16.99 -5.13
C GLN A 424 -10.61 -17.19 -3.87
N ASN A 425 -11.24 -17.69 -2.80
CA ASN A 425 -10.60 -17.96 -1.51
C ASN A 425 -10.73 -19.45 -1.15
N ARG A 426 -9.67 -20.06 -0.64
CA ARG A 426 -9.76 -21.31 0.14
C ARG A 426 -10.06 -20.96 1.59
N VAL A 427 -10.90 -21.76 2.23
CA VAL A 427 -11.12 -21.67 3.67
C VAL A 427 -10.56 -22.89 4.37
N GLU A 428 -9.79 -22.66 5.42
CA GLU A 428 -9.33 -23.67 6.38
C GLU A 428 -10.03 -23.42 7.72
N ILE A 429 -10.36 -24.49 8.43
CA ILE A 429 -11.08 -24.43 9.71
C ILE A 429 -10.42 -25.40 10.70
N VAL A 430 -10.21 -24.92 11.93
CA VAL A 430 -9.80 -25.76 13.06
C VAL A 430 -10.88 -25.65 14.13
N PRO A 431 -11.81 -26.62 14.23
CA PRO A 431 -12.78 -26.69 15.32
C PRO A 431 -12.09 -27.02 16.64
N LEU A 432 -12.41 -26.27 17.69
CA LEU A 432 -11.82 -26.36 19.01
C LEU A 432 -12.92 -26.52 20.06
N ASP A 433 -12.66 -27.26 21.13
CA ASP A 433 -13.58 -27.37 22.27
C ASP A 433 -13.42 -26.20 23.28
N GLY A 434 -14.21 -26.21 24.35
CA GLY A 434 -14.14 -25.22 25.43
C GLY A 434 -12.79 -25.15 26.17
N ASP A 435 -11.92 -26.15 26.02
CA ASP A 435 -10.55 -26.20 26.57
C ASP A 435 -9.48 -25.90 25.49
N PHE A 436 -9.89 -25.31 24.36
CA PHE A 436 -9.06 -24.97 23.20
C PHE A 436 -8.33 -26.18 22.60
N GLN A 437 -8.88 -27.39 22.73
CA GLN A 437 -8.33 -28.59 22.08
C GLN A 437 -9.03 -28.85 20.74
N PRO A 438 -8.28 -29.18 19.66
CA PRO A 438 -8.90 -29.58 18.39
C PRO A 438 -9.80 -30.79 18.55
N PHE A 439 -11.01 -30.72 18.00
CA PHE A 439 -11.96 -31.83 17.98
C PHE A 439 -12.55 -32.06 16.58
N THR A 440 -13.16 -33.22 16.37
CA THR A 440 -13.81 -33.57 15.11
C THR A 440 -15.34 -33.48 15.27
N PRO A 441 -15.99 -32.38 14.84
CA PRO A 441 -17.44 -32.30 14.75
C PRO A 441 -18.01 -33.26 13.70
N LEU A 442 -19.32 -33.44 13.69
CA LEU A 442 -20.03 -34.22 12.68
C LEU A 442 -20.23 -33.43 11.37
N GLU A 443 -20.38 -32.11 11.47
CA GLU A 443 -20.57 -31.20 10.33
C GLU A 443 -20.12 -29.79 10.72
N VAL A 444 -19.56 -29.04 9.76
CA VAL A 444 -19.27 -27.61 9.87
C VAL A 444 -19.77 -26.91 8.62
N THR A 445 -20.53 -25.83 8.80
CA THR A 445 -20.99 -24.96 7.71
C THR A 445 -20.60 -23.52 8.02
N LEU A 446 -20.11 -22.80 7.02
CA LEU A 446 -19.75 -21.39 7.09
C LEU A 446 -20.74 -20.51 6.32
N PHE A 447 -20.88 -19.28 6.77
CA PHE A 447 -21.67 -18.23 6.12
C PHE A 447 -20.83 -16.97 5.99
N PHE A 448 -20.86 -16.33 4.82
CA PHE A 448 -20.22 -15.03 4.54
C PHE A 448 -21.29 -14.04 4.07
N ALA A 449 -21.42 -12.85 4.67
CA ALA A 449 -22.35 -11.81 4.22
C ALA A 449 -21.71 -10.41 4.22
N LYS A 450 -22.24 -9.51 3.38
CA LYS A 450 -21.89 -8.07 3.35
C LYS A 450 -23.12 -7.20 2.99
N PRO A 451 -24.10 -7.08 3.92
CA PRO A 451 -25.44 -6.58 3.59
C PRO A 451 -25.51 -5.12 3.11
N GLU A 452 -24.54 -4.28 3.48
CA GLU A 452 -24.50 -2.86 3.10
C GLU A 452 -24.34 -2.63 1.58
N GLU A 453 -23.70 -3.57 0.87
CA GLU A 453 -23.51 -3.52 -0.58
C GLU A 453 -24.55 -4.35 -1.34
N GLY A 454 -25.58 -4.86 -0.65
CA GLY A 454 -26.57 -5.76 -1.21
C GLY A 454 -26.04 -7.18 -1.47
N LEU A 455 -24.91 -7.55 -0.87
CA LEU A 455 -24.37 -8.91 -0.89
C LEU A 455 -24.80 -9.63 0.37
N GLU A 456 -25.85 -10.43 0.24
CA GLU A 456 -26.41 -11.17 1.36
C GLU A 456 -25.87 -12.61 1.41
N ARG A 457 -26.19 -13.38 2.46
CA ARG A 457 -25.42 -14.58 2.88
C ARG A 457 -25.06 -15.55 1.73
N ILE A 458 -23.79 -15.97 1.74
CA ILE A 458 -23.20 -17.05 0.95
C ILE A 458 -22.91 -18.20 1.91
N GLU A 459 -23.38 -19.41 1.61
CA GLU A 459 -23.24 -20.61 2.45
C GLU A 459 -22.19 -21.58 1.90
N LEU A 460 -21.41 -22.20 2.78
CA LEU A 460 -20.27 -23.04 2.42
C LEU A 460 -20.08 -24.21 3.41
N ARG A 461 -20.40 -25.44 3.00
CA ARG A 461 -20.17 -26.64 3.80
C ARG A 461 -18.68 -27.02 3.78
N ALA A 462 -18.14 -27.48 4.91
CA ALA A 462 -16.76 -27.93 5.03
C ALA A 462 -16.64 -29.46 5.03
N ASP A 463 -15.53 -29.94 4.47
CA ASP A 463 -15.14 -31.35 4.42
C ASP A 463 -13.86 -31.59 5.23
N LEU A 464 -13.75 -32.75 5.87
CA LEU A 464 -12.56 -33.17 6.62
C LEU A 464 -11.52 -33.77 5.67
N GLY A 465 -10.35 -33.13 5.58
CA GLY A 465 -9.21 -33.60 4.81
C GLY A 465 -8.52 -34.83 5.41
N ALA A 466 -7.76 -35.56 4.58
CA ALA A 466 -6.99 -36.73 5.00
C ALA A 466 -5.78 -36.38 5.90
N ASP A 467 -5.44 -35.10 5.99
CA ASP A 467 -4.48 -34.48 6.91
C ASP A 467 -5.10 -34.10 8.27
N GLY A 468 -6.42 -34.24 8.43
CA GLY A 468 -7.16 -33.91 9.64
C GLY A 468 -7.61 -32.45 9.73
N LEU A 469 -7.39 -31.64 8.68
CA LEU A 469 -7.83 -30.25 8.61
C LEU A 469 -9.24 -30.18 8.01
N TRP A 470 -10.13 -29.35 8.55
CA TRP A 470 -11.40 -29.05 7.89
C TRP A 470 -11.14 -27.97 6.84
N THR A 471 -11.63 -28.19 5.61
CA THR A 471 -11.49 -27.22 4.52
C THR A 471 -12.83 -27.00 3.85
N ALA A 472 -13.05 -25.79 3.35
CA ALA A 472 -14.28 -25.43 2.66
C ALA A 472 -13.96 -24.59 1.42
N GLY A 473 -14.78 -24.75 0.38
CA GLY A 473 -14.61 -24.04 -0.88
C GLY A 473 -13.63 -24.69 -1.88
N PRO A 474 -13.22 -23.95 -2.92
CA PRO A 474 -13.12 -22.49 -2.97
C PRO A 474 -14.45 -21.72 -2.88
N VAL A 475 -14.45 -20.61 -2.13
CA VAL A 475 -15.55 -19.64 -2.06
C VAL A 475 -15.19 -18.41 -2.88
N HIS A 476 -16.16 -17.86 -3.61
CA HIS A 476 -15.97 -16.63 -4.39
C HIS A 476 -16.55 -15.43 -3.65
N LEU A 477 -15.70 -14.49 -3.25
CA LEU A 477 -16.09 -13.29 -2.50
C LEU A 477 -15.92 -12.09 -3.44
N PRO A 478 -16.99 -11.55 -4.04
CA PRO A 478 -16.88 -10.62 -5.16
C PRO A 478 -16.30 -9.24 -4.81
N GLN A 479 -16.18 -8.90 -3.52
CA GLN A 479 -15.69 -7.60 -3.04
C GLN A 479 -14.85 -7.78 -1.76
N GLY A 480 -13.78 -6.97 -1.62
CA GLY A 480 -13.01 -6.87 -0.37
C GLY A 480 -13.78 -6.14 0.73
N GLY A 481 -13.13 -5.85 1.87
CA GLY A 481 -13.77 -5.13 2.98
C GLY A 481 -14.26 -6.02 4.12
N THR A 482 -15.10 -5.48 5.01
CA THR A 482 -15.67 -6.24 6.13
C THR A 482 -16.74 -7.20 5.64
N TRP A 483 -16.67 -8.45 6.10
CA TRP A 483 -17.65 -9.51 5.87
C TRP A 483 -18.09 -10.09 7.22
N ASP A 484 -19.38 -10.29 7.40
CA ASP A 484 -19.92 -11.07 8.51
C ASP A 484 -19.63 -12.55 8.26
N VAL A 485 -18.98 -13.23 9.21
CA VAL A 485 -18.63 -14.66 9.10
C VAL A 485 -19.22 -15.43 10.28
N VAL A 486 -20.02 -16.45 9.97
CA VAL A 486 -20.65 -17.32 10.98
C VAL A 486 -20.27 -18.77 10.66
N ALA A 487 -19.83 -19.52 11.67
CA ALA A 487 -19.68 -20.97 11.61
C ALA A 487 -20.80 -21.65 12.40
N ASP A 488 -21.25 -22.78 11.88
CA ASP A 488 -22.36 -23.56 12.40
C ASP A 488 -21.91 -25.01 12.53
N ILE A 489 -21.63 -25.41 13.78
CA ILE A 489 -20.85 -26.60 14.12
C ILE A 489 -21.76 -27.64 14.79
N LEU A 490 -21.94 -28.79 14.14
CA LEU A 490 -22.69 -29.93 14.68
C LEU A 490 -21.74 -30.81 15.51
N ILE A 491 -21.87 -30.75 16.84
CA ILE A 491 -20.98 -31.45 17.78
C ILE A 491 -21.43 -32.91 18.00
N THR A 492 -22.73 -33.16 18.08
CA THR A 492 -23.35 -34.49 18.17
C THR A 492 -24.73 -34.48 17.53
N ASP A 493 -25.34 -35.64 17.26
CA ASP A 493 -26.67 -35.78 16.60
C ASP A 493 -27.80 -34.91 17.19
N PHE A 494 -27.65 -34.44 18.44
CA PHE A 494 -28.61 -33.61 19.17
C PHE A 494 -28.04 -32.27 19.65
N ARG A 495 -26.82 -31.88 19.26
CA ARG A 495 -26.17 -30.63 19.72
C ARG A 495 -25.40 -29.95 18.60
N LYS A 496 -25.74 -28.68 18.37
CA LYS A 496 -25.23 -27.83 17.30
C LYS A 496 -25.07 -26.41 17.84
N GLU A 497 -24.02 -25.69 17.42
CA GLU A 497 -23.69 -24.36 17.93
C GLU A 497 -23.34 -23.39 16.79
N LEU A 498 -23.92 -22.19 16.84
CA LEU A 498 -23.67 -21.08 15.94
C LEU A 498 -22.71 -20.10 16.61
N ILE A 499 -21.56 -19.86 15.98
CA ILE A 499 -20.51 -18.95 16.45
C ILE A 499 -20.20 -17.95 15.32
N GLY A 500 -19.97 -16.68 15.62
CA GLY A 500 -19.86 -15.66 14.57
C GLY A 500 -19.06 -14.42 14.95
N GLY A 501 -18.56 -13.72 13.94
CA GLY A 501 -17.71 -12.55 14.05
C GLY A 501 -17.45 -11.90 12.69
N GLU A 502 -16.80 -10.74 12.70
CA GLU A 502 -16.51 -10.00 11.47
C GLU A 502 -15.10 -10.35 10.96
N MET A 503 -14.99 -10.68 9.67
CA MET A 503 -13.73 -10.87 8.97
C MET A 503 -13.43 -9.69 8.06
N GLN A 504 -12.30 -9.02 8.28
CA GLN A 504 -11.83 -7.95 7.40
C GLN A 504 -11.01 -8.56 6.25
N LEU A 505 -11.61 -8.71 5.07
CA LEU A 505 -10.86 -9.05 3.87
C LEU A 505 -9.99 -7.86 3.43
N LEU A 506 -8.91 -8.21 2.73
CA LEU A 506 -8.13 -7.28 1.93
C LEU A 506 -9.04 -6.59 0.88
N PRO A 507 -8.75 -5.33 0.52
CA PRO A 507 -9.53 -4.55 -0.45
C PRO A 507 -9.43 -5.10 -1.88
#